data_AF-A0A1V5XS18-F1
#
_entry.id   AF-A0A1V5XS18-F1
#
_cell.length_a   1.000
_cell.length_b   1.000
_cell.length_c   1.000
_cell.angle_alpha   90.00
_cell.angle_beta   90.00
_cell.angle_gamma   90.00
#
_symmetry.space_group_name_H-M   'P 1'
#
loop_
_entity.id
_entity.type
_entity.pdbx_description
1 polymer ?
#
loop_
_entity_poly.entity_id
_entity_poly.type
_entity_poly.pdbx_seq_one_letter_code
_entity_poly.pdbx_strand_id
1 'polypeptide(L)'
;MNLGFRPYVLLGCAFSMVLAVSGCCKDKTQDTPGETPAVASETPVIPGLPTKKPVSVKTIKIGESAEMSEFKLEAKEAKECKAKGYSRPKKDHKWVGVDVLIEATGTKELLVNQLSAKVTDSEGVVHNASYATQSSCGEHFKSARLNNGEKAKGWLIFEVPKAAKGFTMTYTERSYTESDAVKVELGL
;
A
#
# COMPACT_ATOMS: atom_id res chain seq x y z
N MET A 1 -17.21 -11.04 -57.57
CA MET A 1 -16.83 -12.43 -57.24
C MET A 1 -16.76 -12.55 -55.73
N ASN A 2 -17.74 -13.25 -55.17
CA ASN A 2 -17.92 -13.51 -53.74
C ASN A 2 -17.52 -14.98 -53.49
N LEU A 3 -16.54 -15.21 -52.62
CA LEU A 3 -16.31 -16.47 -51.89
C LEU A 3 -15.60 -16.04 -50.59
N GLY A 4 -16.00 -16.40 -49.37
CA GLY A 4 -16.98 -17.37 -48.90
C GLY A 4 -16.47 -17.88 -47.54
N PHE A 5 -17.25 -17.60 -46.48
CA PHE A 5 -17.53 -18.43 -45.30
C PHE A 5 -16.41 -19.11 -44.45
N ARG A 6 -16.40 -18.75 -43.15
CA ARG A 6 -15.87 -19.52 -41.98
C ARG A 6 -16.85 -20.69 -41.67
N PRO A 7 -16.71 -21.56 -40.63
CA PRO A 7 -15.58 -22.00 -39.79
C PRO A 7 -15.44 -23.55 -39.75
N TYR A 8 -14.34 -24.09 -39.18
CA TYR A 8 -14.25 -25.51 -38.82
C TYR A 8 -14.67 -25.72 -37.36
N VAL A 9 -15.78 -26.45 -37.19
CA VAL A 9 -16.22 -27.11 -35.96
C VAL A 9 -15.92 -28.60 -36.14
N LEU A 10 -15.13 -29.20 -35.25
CA LEU A 10 -14.93 -30.64 -35.08
C LEU A 10 -15.03 -30.86 -33.55
N LEU A 11 -16.07 -31.45 -32.96
CA LEU A 11 -16.66 -32.79 -33.08
C LEU A 11 -15.82 -33.91 -32.41
N GLY A 12 -16.36 -34.47 -31.32
CA GLY A 12 -16.01 -35.77 -30.70
C GLY A 12 -14.77 -35.74 -29.78
N CYS A 13 -14.73 -36.34 -28.59
CA CYS A 13 -15.38 -37.56 -28.12
C CYS A 13 -15.67 -37.52 -26.62
N ALA A 14 -16.82 -38.08 -26.23
CA ALA A 14 -17.12 -38.55 -24.89
C ALA A 14 -16.47 -39.93 -24.66
N PHE A 15 -15.94 -40.21 -23.46
CA PHE A 15 -15.76 -41.58 -22.96
C PHE A 15 -15.77 -41.63 -21.41
N SER A 16 -16.93 -42.04 -20.89
CA SER A 16 -17.18 -43.02 -19.83
C SER A 16 -16.14 -43.35 -18.75
N MET A 17 -16.62 -43.25 -17.50
CA MET A 17 -16.85 -44.36 -16.55
C MET A 17 -15.75 -44.79 -15.55
N VAL A 18 -16.09 -44.50 -14.28
CA VAL A 18 -15.74 -45.04 -12.96
C VAL A 18 -15.06 -46.42 -12.92
N LEU A 19 -14.01 -46.55 -12.09
CA LEU A 19 -13.71 -47.73 -11.28
C LEU A 19 -13.18 -47.34 -9.89
N ALA A 20 -13.96 -47.69 -8.86
CA ALA A 20 -13.54 -47.74 -7.47
C ALA A 20 -12.92 -49.12 -7.18
N VAL A 21 -11.82 -49.17 -6.43
CA VAL A 21 -11.38 -50.40 -5.75
C VAL A 21 -10.99 -50.04 -4.31
N SER A 22 -11.78 -50.58 -3.39
CA SER A 22 -11.52 -50.69 -1.96
C SER A 22 -10.71 -51.96 -1.67
N GLY A 23 -9.88 -51.93 -0.61
CA GLY A 23 -9.29 -53.13 0.01
C GLY A 23 -7.89 -52.86 0.58
N CYS A 24 -7.77 -52.30 1.79
CA CYS A 24 -7.62 -53.01 3.08
C CYS A 24 -6.38 -53.92 3.18
N CYS A 25 -5.37 -53.46 3.93
CA CYS A 25 -4.72 -54.30 4.94
C CYS A 25 -4.80 -53.59 6.29
N LYS A 26 -5.56 -54.22 7.18
CA LYS A 26 -5.64 -53.96 8.62
C LYS A 26 -4.42 -54.62 9.28
N ASP A 27 -3.77 -53.91 10.20
CA ASP A 27 -3.28 -54.56 11.41
C ASP A 27 -3.73 -53.72 12.61
N LYS A 28 -4.20 -54.42 13.64
CA LYS A 28 -4.94 -53.89 14.77
C LYS A 28 -3.96 -53.60 15.90
N THR A 29 -4.18 -52.53 16.64
CA THR A 29 -4.22 -52.61 18.11
C THR A 29 -5.15 -51.52 18.63
N GLN A 30 -5.92 -51.94 19.62
CA GLN A 30 -7.13 -51.40 20.20
C GLN A 30 -6.76 -50.53 21.41
N ASP A 31 -7.45 -49.41 21.63
CA ASP A 31 -8.00 -49.03 22.95
C ASP A 31 -8.87 -47.77 22.83
N THR A 32 -10.03 -47.82 23.49
CA THR A 32 -10.94 -46.70 23.81
C THR A 32 -10.54 -46.24 25.22
N PRO A 33 -10.65 -44.97 25.71
CA PRO A 33 -11.75 -44.01 25.51
C PRO A 33 -11.35 -42.51 25.51
N GLY A 34 -12.32 -41.60 25.40
CA GLY A 34 -12.23 -40.30 26.06
C GLY A 34 -12.52 -39.08 25.18
N GLU A 35 -13.46 -38.27 25.64
CA GLU A 35 -13.68 -36.87 25.26
C GLU A 35 -12.39 -36.13 24.92
N THR A 36 -12.36 -35.47 23.77
CA THR A 36 -11.39 -34.42 23.46
C THR A 36 -11.91 -33.10 24.05
N PRO A 37 -11.25 -32.51 25.06
CA PRO A 37 -11.53 -31.14 25.46
C PRO A 37 -11.11 -30.19 24.34
N ALA A 38 -11.86 -29.12 24.16
CA ALA A 38 -11.47 -28.00 23.30
C ALA A 38 -10.08 -27.50 23.71
N VAL A 39 -9.08 -27.77 22.88
CA VAL A 39 -7.75 -27.18 23.04
C VAL A 39 -7.87 -25.71 22.65
N ALA A 40 -7.91 -24.86 23.67
CA ALA A 40 -7.68 -23.44 23.52
C ALA A 40 -6.32 -23.25 22.83
N SER A 41 -6.35 -22.66 21.64
CA SER A 41 -5.16 -22.23 20.92
C SER A 41 -4.60 -20.99 21.63
N GLU A 42 -3.87 -21.20 22.71
CA GLU A 42 -3.04 -20.15 23.28
C GLU A 42 -1.84 -19.96 22.36
N THR A 43 -1.82 -18.80 21.71
CA THR A 43 -0.67 -18.37 20.91
C THR A 43 0.53 -18.19 21.87
N PRO A 44 1.71 -18.78 21.60
CA PRO A 44 2.87 -18.55 22.44
C PRO A 44 3.32 -17.09 22.30
N VAL A 45 3.27 -16.36 23.41
CA VAL A 45 3.87 -15.02 23.52
C VAL A 45 5.38 -15.21 23.53
N ILE A 46 6.05 -14.87 22.43
CA ILE A 46 7.52 -14.87 22.36
C ILE A 46 8.03 -13.70 23.22
N PRO A 47 8.72 -13.94 24.34
CA PRO A 47 9.30 -12.88 25.15
C PRO A 47 10.51 -12.29 24.40
N GLY A 48 10.48 -10.98 24.12
CA GLY A 48 11.61 -10.27 23.54
C GLY A 48 11.40 -9.62 22.17
N LEU A 49 10.19 -9.64 21.60
CA LEU A 49 9.91 -8.78 20.46
C LEU A 49 9.84 -7.33 20.95
N PRO A 50 10.65 -6.39 20.41
CA PRO A 50 10.60 -5.00 20.83
C PRO A 50 9.18 -4.47 20.62
N THR A 51 8.51 -4.12 21.70
CA THR A 51 7.23 -3.43 21.67
C THR A 51 7.45 -2.08 21.00
N LYS A 52 7.03 -1.98 19.74
CA LYS A 52 7.00 -0.74 18.98
C LYS A 52 6.29 0.32 19.81
N LYS A 53 6.99 1.43 20.12
CA LYS A 53 6.45 2.55 20.91
C LYS A 53 5.21 3.14 20.23
N PRO A 54 4.34 3.87 20.95
CA PRO A 54 3.11 4.43 20.40
C PRO A 54 3.40 5.32 19.18
N VAL A 55 2.56 5.17 18.16
CA VAL A 55 2.58 5.97 16.93
C VAL A 55 2.09 7.38 17.28
N SER A 56 2.97 8.39 17.30
CA SER A 56 2.50 9.77 17.42
C SER A 56 1.99 10.24 16.05
N VAL A 57 0.76 10.75 16.00
CA VAL A 57 0.10 11.15 14.76
C VAL A 57 -0.38 12.59 14.87
N LYS A 58 0.03 13.44 13.92
CA LYS A 58 -0.52 14.80 13.74
C LYS A 58 -1.32 14.87 12.44
N THR A 59 -2.41 15.62 12.45
CA THR A 59 -3.24 15.86 11.25
C THR A 59 -3.18 17.34 10.91
N ILE A 60 -2.96 17.65 9.63
CA ILE A 60 -2.88 19.00 9.09
C ILE A 60 -3.67 19.10 7.78
N LYS A 61 -3.90 20.32 7.31
CA LYS A 61 -4.50 20.62 6.00
C LYS A 61 -3.44 21.08 5.00
N ILE A 62 -3.83 21.17 3.73
CA ILE A 62 -3.02 21.86 2.72
C ILE A 62 -2.81 23.32 3.13
N GLY A 63 -1.56 23.79 3.02
CA GLY A 63 -1.09 25.09 3.47
C GLY A 63 -0.48 25.09 4.88
N GLU A 64 -0.54 23.98 5.60
CA GLU A 64 -0.03 23.86 6.98
C GLU A 64 1.26 23.04 7.07
N SER A 65 1.85 23.03 8.27
CA SER A 65 2.99 22.18 8.61
C SER A 65 2.82 21.51 9.97
N ALA A 66 3.36 20.30 10.11
CA ALA A 66 3.45 19.56 11.36
C ALA A 66 4.91 19.26 11.69
N GLU A 67 5.30 19.55 12.93
CA GLU A 67 6.59 19.18 13.48
C GLU A 67 6.46 17.91 14.32
N MET A 68 7.25 16.89 14.00
CA MET A 68 7.38 15.62 14.72
C MET A 68 8.74 15.58 15.42
N SER A 69 9.05 14.48 16.10
CA SER A 69 10.32 14.36 16.83
C SER A 69 11.55 14.42 15.89
N GLU A 70 11.51 13.66 14.80
CA GLU A 70 12.65 13.53 13.88
C GLU A 70 12.51 14.37 12.61
N PHE A 71 11.32 14.87 12.29
CA PHE A 71 11.08 15.62 11.05
C PHE A 71 9.96 16.67 11.17
N LYS A 72 10.03 17.69 10.31
CA LYS A 72 8.91 18.59 10.01
C LYS A 72 8.41 18.36 8.60
N LEU A 73 7.10 18.29 8.42
CA LEU A 73 6.44 18.17 7.12
C LEU A 73 5.54 19.36 6.87
N GLU A 74 5.72 20.02 5.73
CA GLU A 74 4.83 21.04 5.19
C GLU A 74 4.14 20.50 3.93
N ALA A 75 2.82 20.67 3.84
CA ALA A 75 2.02 20.28 2.68
C ALA A 75 1.51 21.53 1.97
N LYS A 76 2.08 21.85 0.81
CA LYS A 76 1.88 23.16 0.16
C LYS A 76 0.66 23.21 -0.73
N GLU A 77 0.47 22.17 -1.53
CA GLU A 77 -0.58 22.10 -2.53
C GLU A 77 -0.97 20.64 -2.75
N ALA A 78 -2.24 20.38 -3.04
CA ALA A 78 -2.70 19.12 -3.58
C ALA A 78 -3.53 19.36 -4.85
N LYS A 79 -3.32 18.54 -5.88
CA LYS A 79 -4.08 18.64 -7.14
C LYS A 79 -4.09 17.34 -7.93
N GLU A 80 -5.00 17.24 -8.89
CA GLU A 80 -4.94 16.21 -9.91
C GLU A 80 -3.78 16.47 -10.88
N CYS A 81 -2.94 15.46 -11.09
CA CYS A 81 -1.83 15.51 -12.05
C CYS A 81 -2.26 14.90 -13.38
N LYS A 82 -1.87 15.54 -14.48
CA LYS A 82 -2.04 15.00 -15.83
C LYS A 82 -0.79 14.23 -16.24
N ALA A 83 -1.00 13.26 -17.14
CA ALA A 83 0.09 12.51 -17.76
C ALA A 83 1.03 13.44 -18.54
N LYS A 84 2.33 13.14 -18.51
CA LYS A 84 3.35 13.84 -19.31
C LYS A 84 4.30 12.80 -19.90
N GLY A 85 4.69 12.98 -21.16
CA GLY A 85 5.50 12.00 -21.89
C GLY A 85 4.81 10.64 -22.01
N TYR A 86 5.55 9.57 -21.72
CA TYR A 86 5.06 8.18 -21.86
C TYR A 86 4.32 7.66 -20.62
N SER A 87 4.50 8.31 -19.46
CA SER A 87 3.90 7.87 -18.20
C SER A 87 2.43 8.29 -18.13
N ARG A 88 1.55 7.31 -17.87
CA ARG A 88 0.09 7.50 -17.80
C ARG A 88 -0.50 6.68 -16.65
N PRO A 89 -1.59 7.16 -16.00
CA PRO A 89 -2.37 6.33 -15.10
C PRO A 89 -2.97 5.13 -15.84
N LYS A 90 -3.29 4.06 -15.11
CA LYS A 90 -4.12 2.96 -15.63
C LYS A 90 -5.46 3.49 -16.15
N LYS A 91 -6.11 2.66 -16.97
CA LYS A 91 -7.48 2.93 -17.41
C LYS A 91 -8.38 3.17 -16.20
N ASP A 92 -9.24 4.17 -16.30
CA ASP A 92 -10.18 4.59 -15.25
C ASP A 92 -9.56 5.04 -13.92
N HIS A 93 -8.25 5.32 -13.95
CA HIS A 93 -7.52 5.95 -12.85
C HIS A 93 -7.11 7.37 -13.23
N LYS A 94 -6.74 8.12 -12.20
CA LYS A 94 -6.14 9.45 -12.28
C LYS A 94 -4.96 9.53 -11.33
N TRP A 95 -4.11 10.53 -11.53
CA TRP A 95 -3.09 10.86 -10.55
C TRP A 95 -3.52 12.02 -9.67
N VAL A 96 -3.26 11.90 -8.38
CA VAL A 96 -3.36 12.96 -7.39
C VAL A 96 -1.96 13.20 -6.84
N GLY A 97 -1.55 14.45 -6.75
CA GLY A 97 -0.23 14.83 -6.25
C GLY A 97 -0.35 15.73 -5.02
N VAL A 98 0.65 15.65 -4.14
CA VAL A 98 0.84 16.55 -2.99
C VAL A 98 2.25 17.11 -3.04
N ASP A 99 2.40 18.43 -3.10
CA ASP A 99 3.71 19.10 -2.98
C ASP A 99 4.09 19.18 -1.51
N VAL A 100 5.20 18.56 -1.14
CA VAL A 100 5.67 18.50 0.24
C VAL A 100 7.08 19.05 0.37
N LEU A 101 7.36 19.61 1.54
CA LEU A 101 8.71 19.89 2.02
C LEU A 101 8.90 19.14 3.34
N ILE A 102 9.92 18.29 3.41
CA ILE A 102 10.28 17.53 4.59
C ILE A 102 11.66 18.00 5.04
N GLU A 103 11.78 18.38 6.30
CA GLU A 103 13.01 18.82 6.96
C GLU A 103 13.36 17.85 8.07
N ALA A 104 14.62 17.42 8.14
CA ALA A 104 15.10 16.64 9.27
C ALA A 104 15.37 17.56 10.47
N THR A 105 14.69 17.29 11.59
CA THR A 105 14.79 18.08 12.83
C THR A 105 15.42 17.29 13.97
N GLY A 106 15.47 15.97 13.85
CA GLY A 106 16.04 15.06 14.83
C GLY A 106 17.58 15.04 14.83
N THR A 107 18.15 14.26 15.75
CA THR A 107 19.61 14.10 15.87
C THR A 107 20.16 12.99 14.99
N LYS A 108 19.30 12.13 14.45
CA LYS A 108 19.69 11.01 13.58
C LYS A 108 19.49 11.38 12.11
N GLU A 109 20.18 10.67 11.23
CA GLU A 109 19.93 10.76 9.79
C GLU A 109 18.52 10.27 9.48
N LEU A 110 17.75 11.11 8.78
CA LEU A 110 16.38 10.81 8.36
C LEU A 110 16.38 10.27 6.93
N LEU A 111 15.86 9.04 6.75
CA LEU A 111 15.63 8.48 5.42
C LEU A 111 14.23 8.84 4.90
N VAL A 112 14.15 9.87 4.05
CA VAL A 112 12.90 10.24 3.39
C VAL A 112 12.73 9.45 2.09
N ASN A 113 11.51 9.01 1.82
CA ASN A 113 11.20 8.28 0.59
C ASN A 113 9.71 8.41 0.23
N GLN A 114 9.37 8.25 -1.04
CA GLN A 114 7.98 8.30 -1.49
C GLN A 114 7.13 7.12 -0.99
N LEU A 115 7.75 5.96 -0.68
CA LEU A 115 7.06 4.76 -0.20
C LEU A 115 6.60 4.88 1.26
N SER A 116 7.09 5.90 1.97
CA SER A 116 6.57 6.30 3.28
C SER A 116 5.22 7.00 3.18
N ALA A 117 4.77 7.35 1.98
CA ALA A 117 3.51 8.01 1.75
C ALA A 117 2.44 7.06 1.17
N LYS A 118 1.21 7.24 1.65
CA LYS A 118 -0.01 6.63 1.10
C LYS A 118 -1.14 7.64 1.11
N VAL A 119 -2.15 7.44 0.28
CA VAL A 119 -3.43 8.16 0.36
C VAL A 119 -4.54 7.19 0.74
N THR A 120 -5.51 7.66 1.50
CA THR A 120 -6.74 6.94 1.81
C THR A 120 -7.91 7.78 1.32
N ASP A 121 -8.82 7.19 0.55
CA ASP A 121 -10.04 7.88 0.11
C ASP A 121 -11.16 7.79 1.15
N SER A 122 -12.28 8.46 0.86
CA SER A 122 -13.46 8.50 1.74
C SER A 122 -14.14 7.14 1.95
N GLU A 123 -13.86 6.15 1.10
CA GLU A 123 -14.33 4.76 1.28
C GLU A 123 -13.37 3.94 2.14
N GLY A 124 -12.26 4.54 2.59
CA GLY A 124 -11.24 3.87 3.39
C GLY A 124 -10.24 3.05 2.57
N VAL A 125 -10.27 3.13 1.24
CA VAL A 125 -9.36 2.40 0.37
C VAL A 125 -7.99 3.08 0.36
N VAL A 126 -6.95 2.28 0.57
CA VAL A 126 -5.56 2.75 0.64
C VAL A 126 -4.89 2.61 -0.73
N HIS A 127 -4.27 3.69 -1.20
CA HIS A 127 -3.46 3.74 -2.41
C HIS A 127 -2.04 4.18 -2.08
N ASN A 128 -1.05 3.37 -2.46
CA ASN A 128 0.36 3.69 -2.25
C ASN A 128 0.86 4.74 -3.26
N ALA A 129 1.99 5.39 -2.95
CA ALA A 129 2.66 6.26 -3.90
C ALA A 129 2.95 5.53 -5.23
N SER A 130 2.73 6.24 -6.34
CA SER A 130 2.97 5.80 -7.70
C SER A 130 4.43 5.99 -8.10
N TYR A 131 4.95 5.08 -8.93
CA TYR A 131 6.27 5.20 -9.58
C TYR A 131 6.20 5.97 -10.90
N ALA A 132 5.23 6.88 -11.04
CA ALA A 132 5.19 7.78 -12.18
C ALA A 132 6.56 8.44 -12.33
N THR A 133 7.10 8.50 -13.55
CA THR A 133 8.41 9.14 -13.80
C THR A 133 8.26 10.56 -14.33
N GLN A 134 7.07 10.89 -14.83
CA GLN A 134 6.73 12.18 -15.42
C GLN A 134 5.25 12.48 -15.17
N SER A 135 4.94 13.68 -14.71
CA SER A 135 3.57 14.19 -14.59
C SER A 135 3.54 15.71 -14.76
N SER A 136 2.35 16.30 -14.85
CA SER A 136 2.19 17.76 -14.91
C SER A 136 2.42 18.47 -13.58
N CYS A 137 2.56 17.75 -12.47
CA CYS A 137 2.65 18.35 -11.14
C CYS A 137 4.02 18.96 -10.84
N GLY A 138 5.09 18.49 -11.49
CA GLY A 138 6.43 19.05 -11.35
C GLY A 138 7.46 17.97 -11.06
N GLU A 139 8.50 18.33 -10.32
CA GLU A 139 9.52 17.39 -9.88
C GLU A 139 8.97 16.45 -8.82
N HIS A 140 9.17 15.15 -9.03
CA HIS A 140 8.68 14.11 -8.12
C HIS A 140 9.57 14.02 -6.89
N PHE A 141 8.97 13.64 -5.76
CA PHE A 141 9.70 13.46 -4.51
C PHE A 141 10.68 12.30 -4.64
N LYS A 142 11.97 12.58 -4.42
CA LYS A 142 13.05 11.58 -4.50
C LYS A 142 13.42 11.11 -3.11
N SER A 143 13.85 9.85 -3.02
CA SER A 143 14.43 9.34 -1.77
C SER A 143 15.76 10.04 -1.47
N ALA A 144 15.98 10.40 -0.21
CA ALA A 144 17.20 11.03 0.26
C ALA A 144 17.48 10.66 1.71
N ARG A 145 18.76 10.73 2.08
CA ARG A 145 19.20 10.75 3.48
C ARG A 145 19.42 12.20 3.86
N LEU A 146 18.82 12.64 4.96
CA LEU A 146 18.85 14.03 5.41
C LEU A 146 19.54 14.09 6.79
N ASN A 147 20.58 14.90 6.88
CA ASN A 147 21.14 15.35 8.15
C ASN A 147 20.26 16.44 8.77
N ASN A 148 20.44 16.72 10.07
CA ASN A 148 19.71 17.78 10.76
C ASN A 148 19.79 19.12 10.00
N GLY A 149 18.63 19.72 9.73
CA GLY A 149 18.46 20.96 8.98
C GLY A 149 18.38 20.79 7.46
N GLU A 150 18.72 19.61 6.91
CA GLU A 150 18.56 19.34 5.48
C GLU A 150 17.09 19.09 5.12
N LYS A 151 16.75 19.41 3.87
CA LYS A 151 15.38 19.37 3.38
C LYS A 151 15.27 18.63 2.05
N ALA A 152 14.17 17.89 1.89
CA ALA A 152 13.74 17.33 0.62
C ALA A 152 12.39 17.92 0.22
N LYS A 153 12.24 18.31 -1.04
CA LYS A 153 10.97 18.78 -1.60
C LYS A 153 10.58 17.96 -2.81
N GLY A 154 9.29 17.92 -3.10
CA GLY A 154 8.78 17.42 -4.36
C GLY A 154 7.36 16.90 -4.25
N TRP A 155 6.85 16.45 -5.39
CA TRP A 155 5.49 15.93 -5.49
C TRP A 155 5.45 14.44 -5.15
N LEU A 156 4.68 14.09 -4.13
CA LEU A 156 4.24 12.71 -3.88
C LEU A 156 3.02 12.43 -4.74
N ILE A 157 3.14 11.49 -5.67
CA ILE A 157 2.09 11.16 -6.66
C ILE A 157 1.42 9.85 -6.26
N PHE A 158 0.09 9.81 -6.34
CA PHE A 158 -0.73 8.64 -6.07
C PHE A 158 -1.59 8.34 -7.29
N GLU A 159 -1.78 7.06 -7.60
CA GLU A 159 -2.72 6.63 -8.63
C GLU A 159 -3.97 6.05 -7.99
N VAL A 160 -5.11 6.66 -8.30
CA VAL A 160 -6.39 6.37 -7.65
C VAL A 160 -7.49 6.23 -8.71
N PRO A 161 -8.59 5.50 -8.44
CA PRO A 161 -9.76 5.49 -9.31
C PRO A 161 -10.26 6.91 -9.58
N LYS A 162 -10.75 7.18 -10.81
CA LYS A 162 -11.24 8.52 -11.18
C LYS A 162 -12.35 9.03 -10.26
N ALA A 163 -13.20 8.13 -9.81
CA ALA A 163 -14.35 8.40 -8.94
C ALA A 163 -13.96 8.62 -7.47
N ALA A 164 -12.75 8.24 -7.04
CA ALA A 164 -12.33 8.39 -5.66
C ALA A 164 -12.18 9.88 -5.27
N LYS A 165 -12.55 10.18 -4.02
CA LYS A 165 -12.68 11.52 -3.41
C LYS A 165 -12.42 11.48 -1.91
N GLY A 166 -12.24 12.65 -1.29
CA GLY A 166 -12.12 12.76 0.16
C GLY A 166 -10.80 12.19 0.67
N PHE A 167 -9.71 12.58 0.01
CA PHE A 167 -8.40 11.98 0.25
C PHE A 167 -7.71 12.52 1.51
N THR A 168 -7.10 11.61 2.26
CA THR A 168 -6.14 11.91 3.33
C THR A 168 -4.81 11.23 3.01
N MET A 169 -3.74 12.02 2.84
CA MET A 169 -2.38 11.48 2.73
C MET A 169 -1.86 11.14 4.13
N THR A 170 -1.17 10.02 4.30
CA THR A 170 -0.37 9.72 5.49
C THR A 170 1.08 9.56 5.08
N TYR A 171 1.98 10.32 5.70
CA TYR A 171 3.42 10.12 5.63
C TYR A 171 3.89 9.48 6.94
N THR A 172 4.59 8.36 6.87
CA THR A 172 5.10 7.65 8.06
C THR A 172 6.61 7.53 7.99
N GLU A 173 7.28 8.04 9.02
CA GLU A 173 8.68 7.73 9.22
C GLU A 173 8.81 6.25 9.57
N ARG A 174 9.49 5.48 8.71
CA ARG A 174 9.71 4.06 8.96
C ARG A 174 10.97 3.87 9.78
N SER A 175 10.88 4.20 11.06
CA SER A 175 11.86 3.77 12.06
C SER A 175 11.50 2.38 12.60
N TYR A 176 12.52 1.63 13.02
CA TYR A 176 12.36 0.28 13.58
C TYR A 176 11.79 0.28 15.01
N THR A 177 11.92 1.40 15.73
CA THR A 177 11.56 1.49 17.16
C THR A 177 10.33 2.34 17.43
N GLU A 178 10.08 3.34 16.58
CA GLU A 178 9.00 4.33 16.70
C GLU A 178 8.40 4.57 15.31
N SER A 179 7.19 5.11 15.21
CA SER A 179 6.65 5.55 13.92
C SER A 179 5.82 6.79 14.12
N ASP A 180 6.43 7.94 13.90
CA ASP A 180 5.72 9.19 13.80
C ASP A 180 5.05 9.29 12.43
N ALA A 181 3.83 9.82 12.40
CA ALA A 181 3.09 10.01 11.17
C ALA A 181 2.42 11.38 11.10
N VAL A 182 2.42 11.95 9.90
CA VAL A 182 1.65 13.14 9.58
C VAL A 182 0.55 12.76 8.59
N LYS A 183 -0.69 13.10 8.95
CA LYS A 183 -1.86 13.02 8.07
C LYS A 183 -2.13 14.38 7.46
N VAL A 184 -2.44 14.42 6.17
CA VAL A 184 -2.75 15.63 5.43
C VAL A 184 -4.09 15.47 4.73
N GLU A 185 -5.07 16.29 5.09
CA GLU A 185 -6.36 16.36 4.40
C GLU A 185 -6.18 17.12 3.08
N LEU A 186 -6.48 16.48 1.94
CA LEU A 186 -6.15 17.03 0.63
C LEU A 186 -7.19 18.01 0.07
N GLY A 187 -8.46 17.90 0.50
CA GLY A 187 -9.55 18.74 0.00
C GLY A 187 -9.92 18.52 -1.48
N LEU A 188 -9.77 17.28 -2.00
CA LEU A 188 -9.97 16.89 -3.41
C LEU A 188 -11.08 15.85 -3.67
#